data_AF-A0A4Q7UA00-F1
#
_entry.id   AF-A0A4Q7UA00-F1
#
_cell.length_a   1.000
_cell.length_b   1.000
_cell.length_c   1.000
_cell.angle_alpha   90.00
_cell.angle_beta   90.00
_cell.angle_gamma   90.00
#
_symmetry.space_group_name_H-M   'P 1'
#
loop_
_entity.id
_entity.type
_entity.pdbx_description
1 polymer ?
#
loop_
_entity_poly.entity_id
_entity_poly.type
_entity_poly.pdbx_seq_one_letter_code
_entity_poly.pdbx_strand_id
1 'polypeptide(L)'
;MFRVPEEPDEYFLMHEESVLASLVELSGVEILWCDDFYDGAIDGLARWDGREFWFAGVYPLDHRPRRYVLHEIRAVGVEAASALHRQLGAYAEASRHGRLDSTQERAWGQVWASRPDYRGAPAVGWFTA
;
A
#
# COMPACT_ATOMS: atom_id res chain seq x y z
N MET A 1 4.56 -12.77 24.80
CA MET A 1 3.71 -13.14 23.65
C MET A 1 2.66 -12.05 23.53
N PHE A 2 2.99 -10.98 22.80
CA PHE A 2 2.07 -9.87 22.59
C PHE A 2 1.11 -10.27 21.47
N ARG A 3 -0.19 -10.22 21.75
CA ARG A 3 -1.24 -10.46 20.78
C ARG A 3 -1.24 -9.26 19.85
N VAL A 4 -0.93 -9.49 18.58
CA VAL A 4 -1.25 -8.54 17.51
C VAL A 4 -2.72 -8.18 17.68
N PRO A 5 -3.11 -6.89 17.74
CA PRO A 5 -4.51 -6.52 17.81
C PRO A 5 -5.24 -7.18 16.64
N GLU A 6 -6.41 -7.77 16.89
CA GLU A 6 -7.24 -8.44 15.88
C GLU A 6 -7.21 -7.62 14.59
N GLU A 7 -6.53 -8.15 13.58
CA GLU A 7 -6.24 -7.43 12.35
C GLU A 7 -7.60 -7.01 11.76
N PRO A 8 -7.84 -5.71 11.50
CA PRO A 8 -9.00 -5.33 10.72
C PRO A 8 -8.89 -6.11 9.41
N ASP A 9 -9.87 -6.97 9.10
CA ASP A 9 -9.76 -8.00 8.05
C ASP A 9 -8.88 -7.51 6.91
N GLU A 10 -7.72 -8.13 6.69
CA GLU A 10 -6.71 -7.68 5.71
C GLU A 10 -7.32 -7.55 4.28
N TYR A 11 -8.50 -8.14 4.08
CA TYR A 11 -9.39 -8.00 2.93
C TYR A 11 -9.96 -6.59 2.69
N PHE A 12 -9.96 -5.68 3.68
CA PHE A 12 -10.55 -4.32 3.53
C PHE A 12 -9.68 -3.34 2.72
N LEU A 13 -8.44 -3.69 2.40
CA LEU A 13 -7.50 -2.84 1.64
C LEU A 13 -7.30 -3.32 0.20
N MET A 14 -8.14 -4.24 -0.29
CA MET A 14 -8.11 -4.72 -1.66
C MET A 14 -9.39 -4.37 -2.41
N HIS A 15 -9.33 -4.44 -3.73
CA HIS A 15 -10.52 -4.43 -4.58
C HIS A 15 -10.95 -5.83 -4.96
N GLU A 16 -12.24 -5.99 -5.22
CA GLU A 16 -12.74 -7.16 -5.95
C GLU A 16 -12.38 -7.05 -7.43
N GLU A 17 -12.18 -8.20 -8.10
CA GLU A 17 -11.87 -8.27 -9.54
C GLU A 17 -12.88 -7.51 -10.43
N SER A 18 -14.14 -7.39 -9.97
CA SER A 18 -15.20 -6.66 -10.66
C SER A 18 -14.85 -5.18 -10.95
N VAL A 19 -13.98 -4.56 -10.15
CA VAL A 19 -13.54 -3.17 -10.36
C VAL A 19 -12.86 -2.97 -11.72
N LEU A 20 -12.15 -4.00 -12.19
CA LEU A 20 -11.31 -3.95 -13.39
C LEU A 20 -12.13 -3.70 -14.66
N ALA A 21 -13.38 -4.19 -14.70
CA ALA A 21 -14.25 -4.03 -15.86
C ALA A 21 -14.57 -2.57 -16.19
N SER A 22 -14.41 -1.67 -15.21
CA SER A 22 -14.67 -0.22 -15.35
C SER A 22 -13.40 0.61 -15.56
N LEU A 23 -12.23 -0.02 -15.54
CA LEU A 23 -10.93 0.65 -15.53
C LEU A 23 -10.10 0.25 -16.75
N VAL A 24 -9.29 1.19 -17.24
CA VAL A 24 -8.33 0.94 -18.30
C VAL A 24 -7.08 0.26 -17.74
N GLU A 25 -6.50 -0.66 -18.52
CA GLU A 25 -5.19 -1.24 -18.20
C GLU A 25 -4.08 -0.22 -18.51
N LEU A 26 -3.19 -0.01 -17.55
CA LEU A 26 -2.08 0.93 -17.59
C LEU A 26 -0.77 0.18 -17.82
N SER A 27 0.09 0.77 -18.64
CA SER A 27 1.46 0.30 -18.87
C SER A 27 2.47 1.30 -18.35
N GLY A 28 3.69 0.83 -18.05
CA GLY A 28 4.78 1.67 -17.54
C GLY A 28 4.59 2.14 -16.10
N VAL A 29 3.81 1.40 -15.30
CA VAL A 29 3.67 1.64 -13.86
C VAL A 29 4.89 1.08 -13.13
N GLU A 30 5.54 1.90 -12.31
CA GLU A 30 6.70 1.53 -11.49
C GLU A 30 6.30 1.48 -10.02
N ILE A 31 6.39 0.32 -9.36
CA ILE A 31 6.19 0.23 -7.90
C ILE A 31 7.39 0.90 -7.22
N LEU A 32 7.12 1.94 -6.44
CA LEU A 32 8.14 2.69 -5.69
C LEU A 32 8.34 2.13 -4.29
N TRP A 33 7.24 1.72 -3.67
CA TRP A 33 7.21 1.18 -2.32
C TRP A 33 5.98 0.31 -2.18
N CYS A 34 6.11 -0.78 -1.45
CA CYS A 34 4.99 -1.61 -1.04
C CYS A 34 5.22 -2.07 0.39
N ASP A 35 4.13 -2.33 1.10
CA ASP A 35 4.25 -3.17 2.28
C ASP A 35 4.28 -4.63 1.81
N ASP A 36 5.39 -5.30 2.09
CA ASP A 36 5.63 -6.65 1.61
C ASP A 36 5.03 -7.63 2.62
N PHE A 37 3.80 -8.07 2.36
CA PHE A 37 3.19 -9.16 3.09
C PHE A 37 3.83 -10.48 2.67
N TYR A 38 3.70 -11.53 3.50
CA TYR A 38 4.29 -12.85 3.25
C TYR A 38 3.91 -13.41 1.86
N ASP A 39 2.73 -13.00 1.38
CA ASP A 39 2.17 -13.33 0.08
C ASP A 39 2.16 -12.11 -0.85
N GLY A 40 3.17 -11.24 -0.82
CA GLY A 40 3.44 -10.10 -1.72
C GLY A 40 2.61 -8.83 -1.52
N ALA A 41 2.96 -7.77 -2.26
CA ALA A 41 2.40 -6.43 -2.08
C ALA A 41 0.85 -6.39 -2.12
N ILE A 42 0.26 -5.80 -1.09
CA ILE A 42 -1.19 -5.55 -0.96
C ILE A 42 -1.51 -4.11 -1.32
N ASP A 43 -0.74 -3.14 -0.81
CA ASP A 43 -0.88 -1.73 -1.14
C ASP A 43 0.49 -1.04 -1.17
N GLY A 44 0.50 0.20 -1.65
CA GLY A 44 1.71 1.00 -1.63
C GLY A 44 1.66 2.18 -2.58
N LEU A 45 2.87 2.60 -3.00
CA LEU A 45 3.09 3.72 -3.89
C LEU A 45 3.63 3.25 -5.24
N ALA A 46 3.06 3.80 -6.30
CA ALA A 46 3.53 3.60 -7.66
C ALA A 46 3.72 4.94 -8.38
N ARG A 47 4.58 4.93 -9.40
CA ARG A 47 4.76 6.02 -10.35
C ARG A 47 4.14 5.63 -11.69
N TRP A 48 3.38 6.55 -12.26
CA TRP A 48 2.86 6.43 -13.63
C TRP A 48 2.80 7.82 -14.26
N ASP A 49 3.20 7.95 -15.52
CA ASP A 49 3.22 9.24 -16.24
C ASP A 49 3.89 10.38 -15.45
N GLY A 50 5.02 10.07 -14.79
CA GLY A 50 5.79 11.01 -13.98
C GLY A 50 5.13 11.47 -12.67
N ARG A 51 4.00 10.88 -12.27
CA ARG A 51 3.24 11.23 -11.06
C ARG A 51 3.15 10.03 -10.10
N GLU A 52 3.04 10.32 -8.80
CA GLU A 52 2.88 9.28 -7.77
C GLU A 52 1.41 9.02 -7.46
N PHE A 53 1.09 7.74 -7.26
CA PHE A 53 -0.24 7.19 -7.03
C PHE A 53 -0.19 6.19 -5.88
N TRP A 54 -1.32 6.03 -5.19
CA TRP A 54 -1.55 4.83 -4.41
C TRP A 54 -1.79 3.65 -5.35
N PHE A 55 -1.39 2.46 -4.96
CA PHE A 55 -1.93 1.24 -5.54
C PHE A 55 -2.53 0.33 -4.46
N ALA A 56 -3.51 -0.47 -4.86
CA ALA A 56 -4.15 -1.49 -4.04
C ALA A 56 -4.32 -2.79 -4.84
N GLY A 57 -4.09 -3.93 -4.19
CA GLY A 57 -4.21 -5.26 -4.75
C GLY A 57 -5.64 -5.60 -5.12
N VAL A 58 -5.78 -6.48 -6.10
CA VAL A 58 -7.07 -7.02 -6.53
C VAL A 58 -7.17 -8.47 -6.10
N TYR A 59 -8.22 -8.81 -5.36
CA TYR A 59 -8.51 -10.17 -4.95
C TYR A 59 -9.11 -10.96 -6.14
N PRO A 60 -8.70 -12.23 -6.35
CA PRO A 60 -7.74 -12.99 -5.55
C PRO A 60 -6.27 -12.69 -5.89
N LEU A 61 -5.40 -12.67 -4.86
CA LEU A 61 -3.97 -12.34 -4.97
C LEU A 61 -3.11 -13.47 -5.56
N ASP A 62 -3.69 -14.64 -5.83
CA ASP A 62 -3.00 -15.80 -6.39
C ASP A 62 -2.81 -15.70 -7.91
N HIS A 63 -3.46 -14.75 -8.58
CA HIS A 63 -3.22 -14.44 -9.99
C HIS A 63 -1.75 -14.05 -10.24
N ARG A 64 -1.19 -14.56 -11.34
CA ARG A 64 0.16 -14.27 -11.82
C ARG A 64 0.10 -13.92 -13.32
N PRO A 65 0.54 -12.71 -13.74
CA PRO A 65 0.99 -11.59 -12.89
C PRO A 65 -0.16 -11.05 -12.00
N ARG A 66 0.19 -10.42 -10.88
CA ARG A 66 -0.81 -9.85 -9.97
C ARG A 66 -1.47 -8.66 -10.60
N ARG A 67 -2.64 -8.28 -10.09
CA ARG A 67 -3.40 -7.13 -10.56
C ARG A 67 -3.57 -6.12 -9.44
N TYR A 68 -3.48 -4.86 -9.81
CA TYR A 68 -3.50 -3.73 -8.90
C TYR A 68 -4.29 -2.58 -9.51
N VAL A 69 -4.97 -1.79 -8.67
CA VAL A 69 -5.66 -0.56 -9.06
C VAL A 69 -4.83 0.65 -8.62
N LEU A 70 -4.65 1.64 -9.51
CA LEU A 70 -4.05 2.94 -9.18
C LEU A 70 -5.11 3.94 -8.72
N HIS A 71 -4.80 4.67 -7.64
CA HIS A 71 -5.61 5.77 -7.14
C HIS A 71 -4.83 7.07 -7.00
N GLU A 72 -5.49 8.20 -7.23
CA GLU A 72 -4.87 9.52 -7.06
C GLU A 72 -4.59 9.87 -5.59
N ILE A 73 -3.43 10.48 -5.33
CA ILE A 73 -3.11 11.02 -4.01
C ILE A 73 -3.65 12.46 -3.91
N ARG A 74 -4.87 12.64 -3.38
CA ARG A 74 -5.52 13.96 -3.27
C ARG A 74 -5.51 14.57 -1.87
N ALA A 75 -5.81 13.80 -0.84
CA ALA A 75 -6.15 14.34 0.49
C ALA A 75 -4.92 14.80 1.30
N VAL A 76 -3.83 14.04 1.27
CA VAL A 76 -2.62 14.34 2.06
C VAL A 76 -1.54 15.06 1.25
N GLY A 77 -1.73 15.17 -0.07
CA GLY A 77 -0.67 15.60 -1.00
C GLY A 77 0.38 14.51 -1.20
N VAL A 78 0.99 14.50 -2.38
CA VAL A 78 2.00 13.50 -2.77
C VAL A 78 3.17 13.51 -1.78
N GLU A 79 3.73 14.67 -1.44
CA GLU A 79 4.92 14.74 -0.58
C GLU A 79 4.72 14.14 0.81
N ALA A 80 3.55 14.38 1.45
CA ALA A 80 3.26 13.83 2.77
C ALA A 80 3.01 12.32 2.69
N ALA A 81 2.33 11.87 1.64
CA ALA A 81 2.18 10.45 1.33
C ALA A 81 3.55 9.77 1.20
N SER A 82 4.46 10.28 0.37
CA SER A 82 5.78 9.68 0.19
C SER A 82 6.62 9.75 1.46
N ALA A 83 6.52 10.84 2.24
CA ALA A 83 7.25 10.99 3.51
C ALA A 83 6.82 9.95 4.55
N LEU A 84 5.51 9.74 4.69
CA LEU A 84 4.96 8.73 5.58
C LEU A 84 5.41 7.33 5.18
N HIS A 85 5.36 7.01 3.89
CA HIS A 85 5.77 5.70 3.38
C HIS A 85 7.26 5.43 3.57
N ARG A 86 8.12 6.45 3.37
CA ARG A 86 9.53 6.35 3.74
C ARG A 86 9.73 6.08 5.23
N GLN A 87 8.92 6.71 6.09
CA GLN A 87 8.97 6.47 7.52
C GLN A 87 8.53 5.04 7.89
N LEU A 88 7.45 4.53 7.30
CA LEU A 88 6.99 3.15 7.47
C LEU A 88 8.04 2.14 6.98
N GLY A 89 8.63 2.38 5.80
CA GLY A 89 9.72 1.55 5.28
C GLY A 89 10.95 1.53 6.20
N ALA A 90 11.30 2.65 6.81
CA ALA A 90 12.39 2.72 7.79
C ALA A 90 12.08 1.90 9.05
N TYR A 91 10.84 1.92 9.54
CA TYR A 91 10.43 1.07 10.66
C TYR A 91 10.44 -0.42 10.30
N ALA A 92 9.91 -0.79 9.13
CA ALA A 92 9.91 -2.17 8.66
C ALA A 92 11.34 -2.73 8.55
N GLU A 93 12.26 -1.95 7.98
CA GLU A 93 13.67 -2.33 7.89
C GLU A 93 14.33 -2.43 9.28
N ALA A 94 14.09 -1.47 10.17
CA ALA A 94 14.60 -1.54 11.53
C ALA A 94 14.06 -2.75 12.30
N SER A 95 12.79 -3.10 12.12
CA SER A 95 12.15 -4.28 12.71
C SER A 95 12.83 -5.57 12.24
N ARG A 96 13.04 -5.70 10.92
CA ARG A 96 13.71 -6.84 10.30
C ARG A 96 15.11 -7.10 10.87
N HIS A 97 15.83 -6.05 11.26
CA HIS A 97 17.15 -6.13 11.88
C HIS A 97 17.14 -6.16 13.41
N GLY A 98 15.97 -6.23 14.05
CA GLY A 98 15.85 -6.21 15.51
C GLY A 98 16.34 -4.91 16.16
N ARG A 99 16.20 -3.78 15.46
CA ARG A 99 16.71 -2.46 15.88
C ARG A 99 15.62 -1.53 16.41
N LEU A 100 14.38 -2.00 16.55
CA LEU A 100 13.31 -1.23 17.17
C LEU A 100 13.33 -1.43 18.68
N ASP A 101 13.39 -0.32 19.42
CA ASP A 101 13.05 -0.31 20.84
C ASP A 101 11.53 -0.14 21.05
N SER A 102 11.07 -0.31 22.29
CA SER A 102 9.64 -0.22 22.65
C SER A 102 9.02 1.16 22.44
N THR A 103 9.82 2.21 22.32
CA THR A 103 9.33 3.56 21.96
C THR A 103 9.11 3.63 20.46
N GLN A 104 10.04 3.12 19.67
CA GLN A 104 9.94 3.06 18.21
C GLN A 104 8.83 2.10 17.75
N GLU A 105 8.61 0.98 18.44
CA GLU A 105 7.48 0.07 18.16
C GLU A 105 6.14 0.78 18.35
N ARG A 106 5.97 1.54 19.45
CA ARG A 106 4.75 2.32 19.68
C ARG A 106 4.57 3.43 18.65
N ALA A 107 5.65 4.12 18.28
CA ALA A 107 5.62 5.14 17.26
C ALA A 107 5.26 4.55 15.89
N TRP A 108 5.80 3.38 15.54
CA TRP A 108 5.43 2.66 14.33
C TRP A 108 3.94 2.31 14.32
N GLY A 109 3.40 1.76 15.41
CA GLY A 109 1.97 1.47 15.53
C GLY A 109 1.07 2.70 15.35
N GLN A 110 1.48 3.86 15.86
CA GLN A 110 0.73 5.12 15.68
C GLN A 110 0.79 5.63 14.24
N VAL A 111 1.95 5.58 13.60
CA VAL A 111 2.14 5.97 12.19
C VAL A 111 1.35 5.03 11.28
N TRP A 112 1.39 3.73 11.57
CA TRP A 112 0.60 2.71 10.88
C TRP A 112 -0.90 2.97 10.98
N ALA A 113 -1.43 3.21 12.18
CA ALA A 113 -2.86 3.44 12.40
C ALA A 113 -3.37 4.76 11.81
N SER A 114 -2.49 5.75 11.61
CA SER A 114 -2.85 7.06 11.05
C SER A 114 -2.56 7.19 9.56
N ARG A 115 -2.12 6.10 8.90
CA ARG A 115 -1.78 6.19 7.48
C ARG A 115 -3.02 6.57 6.66
N PRO A 116 -2.90 7.53 5.73
CA PRO A 116 -3.88 7.68 4.67
C PRO A 116 -3.80 6.43 3.79
N ASP A 117 -4.96 6.02 3.31
CA ASP A 117 -5.07 4.94 2.34
C ASP A 117 -5.74 5.46 1.07
N TYR A 118 -5.95 4.56 0.12
CA TYR A 118 -6.58 4.87 -1.16
C TYR A 118 -8.11 5.03 -1.05
N ARG A 119 -8.74 4.75 0.10
CA ARG A 119 -10.21 4.74 0.21
C ARG A 119 -10.75 6.15 0.01
N GLY A 120 -11.74 6.26 -0.89
CA GLY A 120 -12.30 7.55 -1.30
C GLY A 120 -11.44 8.33 -2.31
N ALA A 121 -10.23 7.85 -2.65
CA ALA A 121 -9.47 8.41 -3.76
C ALA A 121 -9.96 7.86 -5.11
N PRO A 122 -10.05 8.68 -6.17
CA PRO A 122 -10.47 8.21 -7.49
C PRO A 122 -9.48 7.19 -8.06
N ALA A 123 -10.01 6.09 -8.58
CA ALA A 123 -9.26 5.13 -9.36
C ALA A 123 -9.00 5.68 -10.77
N VAL A 124 -7.78 5.48 -11.29
CA VAL A 124 -7.37 5.98 -12.62
C VAL A 124 -7.17 4.87 -13.65
N GLY A 125 -6.94 3.64 -13.18
CA GLY A 125 -6.70 2.48 -14.03
C GLY A 125 -6.17 1.31 -13.21
N TRP A 126 -5.85 0.21 -13.88
CA TRP A 126 -5.26 -0.97 -13.25
C TRP A 126 -3.99 -1.42 -13.99
N PHE A 127 -3.11 -2.16 -13.34
CA PHE A 127 -1.87 -2.66 -13.94
C PHE A 127 -1.50 -4.05 -13.39
N THR A 128 -0.52 -4.68 -14.03
CA THR A 128 0.05 -5.96 -13.58
C THR A 128 1.49 -5.83 -13.11
N ALA A 129 1.86 -6.60 -12.08
CA ALA A 129 3.24 -6.74 -11.59
C ALA A 129 3.50 -8.13 -10.97
#